data_AF-V2Q9F1-F1
#
_entry.id   AF-V2Q9F1-F1
#
_cell.length_a   1.000
_cell.length_b   1.000
_cell.length_c   1.000
_cell.angle_alpha   90.00
_cell.angle_beta   90.00
_cell.angle_gamma   90.00
#
_symmetry.space_group_name_H-M   'P 1'
#
loop_
_entity.id
_entity.type
_entity.pdbx_description
1 polymer ?
#
loop_
_entity_poly.entity_id
_entity_poly.type
_entity_poly.pdbx_seq_one_letter_code
_entity_poly.pdbx_strand_id
1 'polypeptide(L)'
;MSNDELSDFDKKSIQDAWIAAETRHRENEYTFIKYVFTFSSAFLGFSIALVTSISGKTDVNINKAFLISCWITIVLTMMIGLLSLLISKKANVRYMENLQRRLNRESEYPNGYDKACVILEWILFVLLCISIVFNLLFIHSYI
;
A
#
# COMPACT_ATOMS: atom_id res chain seq x y z
N MET A 1 16.54 24.78 -41.54
CA MET A 1 16.56 23.85 -40.39
C MET A 1 15.15 23.31 -40.25
N SER A 2 14.92 22.07 -40.68
CA SER A 2 13.60 21.43 -40.60
C SER A 2 13.30 21.08 -39.15
N ASN A 3 12.33 21.78 -38.58
CA ASN A 3 11.58 21.29 -37.44
C ASN A 3 10.70 20.10 -37.87
N ASP A 4 10.33 19.28 -36.89
CA ASP A 4 9.00 18.64 -36.80
C ASP A 4 8.74 17.19 -37.24
N GLU A 5 9.74 16.30 -37.20
CA GLU A 5 9.40 14.87 -37.07
C GLU A 5 10.17 14.22 -35.93
N LEU A 6 9.52 14.17 -34.76
CA LEU A 6 9.87 13.18 -33.74
C LEU A 6 9.81 11.81 -34.43
N SER A 7 10.91 11.05 -34.37
CA SER A 7 10.99 9.80 -35.13
C SER A 7 9.87 8.86 -34.71
N ASP A 8 9.33 8.09 -35.65
CA ASP A 8 8.29 7.10 -35.33
C ASP A 8 8.76 6.09 -34.26
N PHE A 9 10.08 5.91 -34.15
CA PHE A 9 10.71 5.15 -33.09
C PHE A 9 10.51 5.78 -31.70
N ASP A 10 10.69 7.10 -31.57
CA ASP A 10 10.49 7.82 -30.31
C ASP A 10 9.02 7.80 -29.87
N LYS A 11 8.09 7.99 -30.82
CA LYS A 11 6.65 7.91 -30.55
C LYS A 11 6.25 6.52 -30.04
N LYS A 12 6.74 5.47 -30.70
CA LYS A 12 6.49 4.09 -30.30
C LYS A 12 7.07 3.79 -28.91
N SER A 13 8.28 4.25 -28.62
CA SER A 13 8.91 4.05 -27.31
C SER A 13 8.12 4.66 -26.15
N ILE A 14 7.51 5.83 -26.37
CA ILE A 14 6.68 6.53 -25.37
C ILE A 14 5.34 5.82 -25.20
N GLN A 15 4.76 5.33 -26.29
CA GLN A 15 3.52 4.54 -26.24
C GLN A 15 3.73 3.22 -25.49
N ASP A 16 4.85 2.54 -25.71
CA ASP A 16 5.22 1.32 -24.98
C ASP A 16 5.43 1.62 -23.48
N ALA A 17 6.08 2.75 -23.15
CA ALA A 17 6.24 3.20 -21.76
C ALA A 17 4.90 3.54 -21.10
N TRP A 18 3.95 4.10 -21.85
CA TRP A 18 2.59 4.39 -21.38
C TRP A 18 1.84 3.09 -21.03
N ILE A 19 1.86 2.11 -21.94
CA ILE A 19 1.24 0.80 -21.72
C ILE A 19 1.86 0.11 -20.50
N ALA A 20 3.19 0.09 -20.39
CA ALA A 20 3.89 -0.56 -19.29
C ALA A 20 3.53 0.03 -17.91
N ALA A 21 3.39 1.36 -17.83
CA ALA A 21 3.04 2.04 -16.59
C ALA A 21 1.54 1.89 -16.23
N GLU A 22 0.64 1.87 -17.21
CA GLU A 22 -0.77 1.51 -17.01
C GLU A 22 -0.90 0.07 -16.50
N THR A 23 -0.15 -0.88 -17.07
CA THR A 23 -0.12 -2.28 -16.60
C THR A 23 0.35 -2.36 -15.14
N ARG A 24 1.46 -1.69 -14.80
CA ARG A 24 1.97 -1.64 -13.41
C ARG A 24 0.95 -1.04 -12.44
N HIS A 25 0.22 -0.02 -12.83
CA HIS A 25 -0.81 0.58 -11.99
C HIS A 25 -1.92 -0.43 -11.66
N ARG A 26 -2.41 -1.16 -12.66
CA ARG A 26 -3.43 -2.21 -12.47
C ARG A 26 -2.91 -3.37 -11.61
N GLU A 27 -1.66 -3.77 -11.82
CA GLU A 27 -1.01 -4.79 -11.00
C GLU A 27 -0.88 -4.35 -9.53
N ASN A 28 -0.55 -3.08 -9.27
CA ASN A 28 -0.49 -2.51 -7.92
C ASN A 28 -1.88 -2.51 -7.25
N GLU A 29 -2.93 -2.11 -7.97
CA GLU A 29 -4.32 -2.18 -7.45
C GLU A 29 -4.71 -3.61 -7.08
N TYR A 30 -4.45 -4.57 -7.96
CA TYR A 30 -4.76 -5.97 -7.73
C TYR A 30 -3.95 -6.57 -6.57
N THR A 31 -2.67 -6.21 -6.48
CA THR A 31 -1.78 -6.63 -5.39
C THR A 31 -2.23 -6.05 -4.05
N PHE A 32 -2.66 -4.79 -4.01
CA PHE A 32 -3.25 -4.19 -2.82
C PHE A 32 -4.51 -4.92 -2.36
N ILE A 33 -5.44 -5.20 -3.27
CA ILE A 33 -6.67 -5.94 -2.96
C ILE A 33 -6.33 -7.31 -2.36
N LYS A 34 -5.41 -8.05 -3.00
CA LYS A 34 -4.91 -9.34 -2.48
C LYS A 34 -4.28 -9.20 -1.10
N TYR A 35 -3.44 -8.19 -0.90
CA TYR A 35 -2.79 -7.91 0.37
C TYR A 35 -3.83 -7.66 1.47
N VAL A 36 -4.83 -6.80 1.21
CA VAL A 36 -5.91 -6.49 2.16
C VAL A 36 -6.70 -7.74 2.52
N PHE A 37 -7.12 -8.55 1.54
CA PHE A 37 -7.87 -9.78 1.81
C PHE A 37 -7.03 -10.78 2.60
N THR A 38 -5.79 -11.03 2.17
CA THR A 38 -4.90 -12.01 2.82
C THR A 38 -4.59 -11.58 4.25
N PHE A 39 -4.24 -10.30 4.44
CA PHE A 39 -3.92 -9.76 5.75
C PHE A 39 -5.13 -9.79 6.68
N SER A 40 -6.30 -9.32 6.21
CA SER A 40 -7.52 -9.30 7.02
C SER A 40 -7.96 -10.71 7.41
N SER A 41 -7.90 -11.68 6.48
CA SER A 41 -8.22 -13.08 6.78
C SER A 41 -7.23 -13.71 7.75
N ALA A 42 -5.92 -13.49 7.57
CA ALA A 42 -4.89 -14.00 8.47
C ALA A 42 -5.02 -13.38 9.88
N PHE A 43 -5.25 -12.08 9.96
CA PHE A 43 -5.37 -11.36 11.22
C PHE A 43 -6.67 -11.71 11.96
N LEU A 44 -7.78 -11.90 11.24
CA LEU A 44 -9.03 -12.42 11.82
C LEU A 44 -8.84 -13.85 12.37
N GLY A 45 -8.22 -14.73 11.57
CA GLY A 45 -7.92 -16.11 12.00
C GLY A 45 -7.03 -16.15 13.22
N PHE A 46 -5.96 -15.34 13.24
CA PHE A 46 -5.09 -15.16 14.40
C PHE A 46 -5.88 -14.66 15.61
N SER A 47 -6.66 -13.59 15.47
CA SER A 47 -7.44 -13.00 16.56
C SER A 47 -8.42 -13.99 17.19
N ILE A 48 -9.13 -14.78 16.36
CA ILE A 48 -10.07 -15.81 16.84
C ILE A 48 -9.33 -16.95 17.54
N ALA A 49 -8.27 -17.49 16.92
CA ALA A 49 -7.48 -18.58 17.49
C ALA A 49 -6.86 -18.18 18.85
N LEU A 50 -6.48 -16.92 18.98
CA LEU A 50 -5.90 -16.41 20.20
C LEU A 50 -6.96 -16.23 21.29
N VAL A 51 -8.10 -15.62 20.96
CA VAL A 51 -9.23 -15.49 21.90
C VAL A 51 -9.71 -16.85 22.38
N THR A 52 -9.82 -17.85 21.50
CA THR A 52 -10.22 -19.21 21.91
C THR A 52 -9.17 -19.88 22.78
N SER A 53 -7.87 -19.63 22.57
CA SER A 53 -6.78 -20.18 23.39
C SER A 53 -6.73 -19.60 24.81
N ILE A 54 -7.19 -18.37 25.02
CA ILE A 54 -7.19 -17.70 26.34
C ILE A 54 -8.59 -17.65 26.98
N SER A 55 -9.62 -18.02 26.24
CA SER A 55 -11.01 -18.08 26.73
C SER A 55 -11.11 -19.02 27.93
N GLY A 56 -11.53 -18.49 29.07
CA GLY A 56 -11.60 -19.21 30.35
C GLY A 56 -10.47 -18.93 31.33
N LYS A 57 -9.38 -18.27 30.89
CA LYS A 57 -8.28 -17.80 31.76
C LYS A 57 -8.33 -16.29 32.03
N THR A 58 -8.95 -15.53 31.14
CA THR A 58 -9.05 -14.06 31.19
C THR A 58 -10.49 -13.57 31.22
N ASP A 59 -10.69 -12.38 31.81
CA ASP A 59 -11.99 -11.69 31.87
C ASP A 59 -12.54 -11.42 30.45
N VAL A 60 -13.85 -11.56 30.28
CA VAL A 60 -14.59 -11.28 29.04
C VAL A 60 -14.33 -9.84 28.56
N ASN A 61 -14.16 -8.89 29.46
CA ASN A 61 -13.87 -7.49 29.09
C ASN A 61 -12.49 -7.33 28.44
N ILE A 62 -11.49 -8.12 28.87
CA ILE A 62 -10.13 -8.11 28.32
C ILE A 62 -10.15 -8.72 26.90
N ASN A 63 -10.87 -9.82 26.71
CA ASN A 63 -11.01 -10.47 25.40
C ASN A 63 -11.72 -9.57 24.37
N LYS A 64 -12.73 -8.80 24.82
CA LYS A 64 -13.40 -7.79 23.98
C LYS A 64 -12.46 -6.65 23.61
N ALA A 65 -11.71 -6.11 24.56
CA ALA A 65 -10.75 -5.03 24.31
C ALA A 65 -9.66 -5.45 23.32
N PHE A 66 -9.16 -6.68 23.44
CA PHE A 66 -8.20 -7.27 22.49
C PHE A 66 -8.78 -7.35 21.07
N LEU A 67 -9.98 -7.92 20.90
CA LEU A 67 -10.64 -7.99 19.59
C LEU A 67 -10.83 -6.60 18.97
N ILE A 68 -11.24 -5.60 19.76
CA ILE A 68 -11.39 -4.22 19.28
C ILE A 68 -10.03 -3.65 18.81
N SER A 69 -8.96 -3.86 19.57
CA SER A 69 -7.60 -3.45 19.16
C SER A 69 -7.17 -4.10 17.84
N CYS A 70 -7.46 -5.39 17.68
CA CYS A 70 -7.20 -6.11 16.46
C CYS A 70 -7.95 -5.51 15.25
N TRP A 71 -9.23 -5.21 15.41
CA TRP A 71 -10.03 -4.56 14.36
C TRP A 71 -9.52 -3.16 14.01
N ILE A 72 -9.14 -2.36 15.01
CA ILE A 72 -8.55 -1.03 14.77
C ILE A 72 -7.27 -1.15 13.94
N THR A 73 -6.42 -2.14 14.22
CA THR A 73 -5.21 -2.40 13.44
C THR A 73 -5.53 -2.73 11.98
N ILE A 74 -6.54 -3.57 11.73
CA ILE A 74 -6.98 -3.91 10.37
C ILE A 74 -7.42 -2.65 9.62
N VAL A 75 -8.29 -1.84 10.24
CA VAL A 75 -8.80 -0.60 9.63
C VAL A 75 -7.66 0.38 9.31
N LEU A 76 -6.72 0.58 10.24
CA LEU A 76 -5.56 1.45 10.02
C LEU A 76 -4.69 0.96 8.86
N THR A 77 -4.45 -0.35 8.79
CA THR A 77 -3.66 -0.96 7.71
C THR A 77 -4.35 -0.76 6.35
N MET A 78 -5.67 -0.92 6.28
CA MET A 78 -6.44 -0.65 5.06
C MET A 78 -6.37 0.82 4.66
N MET A 79 -6.52 1.75 5.60
CA MET A 79 -6.47 3.20 5.34
C MET A 79 -5.10 3.63 4.80
N ILE A 80 -4.01 3.14 5.37
CA ILE A 80 -2.66 3.47 4.91
C ILE A 80 -2.39 2.88 3.54
N GLY A 81 -2.82 1.64 3.28
CA GLY A 81 -2.64 1.05 1.96
C GLY A 81 -3.50 1.73 0.87
N LEU A 82 -4.72 2.19 1.19
CA LEU A 82 -5.49 3.06 0.30
C LEU A 82 -4.77 4.38 0.02
N LEU A 83 -4.17 4.99 1.04
CA LEU A 83 -3.37 6.21 0.87
C LEU A 83 -2.14 5.97 -0.03
N SER A 84 -1.48 4.81 0.11
CA SER A 84 -0.39 4.38 -0.77
C SER A 84 -0.85 4.24 -2.22
N LEU A 85 -2.02 3.61 -2.46
CA LEU A 85 -2.60 3.54 -3.81
C LEU A 85 -2.91 4.92 -4.39
N LEU A 86 -3.49 5.83 -3.61
CA LEU A 86 -3.78 7.20 -4.07
C LEU A 86 -2.51 7.94 -4.47
N ILE A 87 -1.42 7.74 -3.73
CA ILE A 87 -0.12 8.33 -4.04
C ILE A 87 0.52 7.67 -5.26
N SER A 88 0.47 6.34 -5.38
CA SER A 88 0.90 5.60 -6.56
C SER A 88 0.14 6.05 -7.82
N LYS A 89 -1.17 6.31 -7.70
CA LYS A 89 -1.98 6.84 -8.81
C LYS A 89 -1.51 8.24 -9.22
N LYS A 90 -1.26 9.13 -8.25
CA LYS A 90 -0.71 10.47 -8.53
C LYS A 90 0.70 10.40 -9.14
N ALA A 91 1.53 9.47 -8.68
CA ALA A 91 2.85 9.21 -9.26
C ALA A 91 2.73 8.82 -10.73
N ASN A 92 1.82 7.91 -11.05
CA ASN A 92 1.59 7.45 -12.42
C ASN A 92 1.09 8.59 -13.32
N VAL A 93 0.12 9.40 -12.86
CA VAL A 93 -0.34 10.57 -13.62
C VAL A 93 0.81 11.54 -13.89
N ARG A 94 1.64 11.86 -12.89
CA ARG A 94 2.79 12.76 -13.08
C ARG A 94 3.85 12.16 -14.00
N TYR A 95 4.05 10.84 -13.96
CA TYR A 95 4.92 10.14 -14.90
C TYR A 95 4.41 10.29 -16.34
N MET A 96 3.09 10.17 -16.56
CA MET A 96 2.48 10.39 -17.87
C MET A 96 2.61 11.83 -18.36
N GLU A 97 2.38 12.81 -17.48
CA GLU A 97 2.62 14.22 -17.80
C GLU A 97 4.08 14.45 -18.23
N ASN A 98 5.04 13.83 -17.53
CA ASN A 98 6.46 13.95 -17.87
C ASN A 98 6.81 13.27 -19.21
N LEU A 99 6.19 12.13 -19.54
CA LEU A 99 6.35 11.50 -20.84
C LEU A 99 5.84 12.39 -21.98
N GLN A 100 4.66 13.00 -21.81
CA GLN A 100 4.12 13.96 -22.78
C GLN A 100 5.00 15.21 -22.91
N ARG A 101 5.57 15.69 -21.81
CA ARG A 101 6.52 16.80 -21.83
C ARG A 101 7.83 16.47 -22.53
N ARG A 102 8.35 15.25 -22.35
CA ARG A 102 9.51 14.77 -23.13
C ARG A 102 9.22 14.76 -24.62
N LEU A 103 8.01 14.35 -25.02
CA LEU A 103 7.54 14.41 -26.41
C LEU A 103 7.58 15.86 -26.94
N ASN A 104 7.14 16.81 -26.12
CA ASN A 104 7.11 18.24 -26.45
C ASN A 104 8.44 18.98 -26.21
N ARG A 105 9.49 18.29 -25.73
CA ARG A 105 10.78 18.87 -25.29
C ARG A 105 10.62 19.95 -24.21
N GLU A 106 9.61 19.81 -23.36
CA GLU A 106 9.38 20.64 -22.17
C GLU A 106 10.14 20.10 -20.95
N SER A 107 10.35 20.96 -19.95
CA SER A 107 10.98 20.57 -18.69
C SER A 107 10.07 19.65 -17.85
N GLU A 108 10.66 18.56 -17.36
CA GLU A 108 9.97 17.58 -16.52
C GLU A 108 9.61 18.15 -15.15
N TYR A 109 8.48 17.72 -14.59
CA TYR A 109 8.17 17.95 -13.20
C TYR A 109 8.96 17.04 -12.29
N PRO A 110 9.37 17.51 -11.09
CA PRO A 110 9.95 16.65 -10.08
C PRO A 110 8.93 15.59 -9.63
N ASN A 111 9.27 14.30 -9.77
CA ASN A 111 8.46 13.20 -9.28
C ASN A 111 8.87 12.78 -7.86
N GLY A 112 8.33 13.48 -6.85
CA GLY A 112 8.55 13.12 -5.44
C GLY A 112 7.66 11.97 -4.93
N TYR A 113 6.68 11.53 -5.74
CA TYR A 113 5.66 10.58 -5.29
C TYR A 113 6.20 9.16 -5.11
N ASP A 114 7.21 8.75 -5.89
CA ASP A 114 7.85 7.43 -5.72
C ASP A 114 8.50 7.30 -4.34
N LYS A 115 9.20 8.35 -3.89
CA LYS A 115 9.79 8.40 -2.54
C LYS A 115 8.72 8.38 -1.46
N ALA A 116 7.60 9.08 -1.68
CA ALA A 116 6.48 9.07 -0.74
C ALA A 116 5.84 7.68 -0.61
N CYS A 117 5.72 6.95 -1.72
CA CYS A 117 5.20 5.58 -1.75
C CYS A 117 6.08 4.63 -0.91
N VAL A 118 7.40 4.68 -1.11
CA VAL A 118 8.36 3.87 -0.34
C VAL A 118 8.31 4.21 1.16
N ILE A 119 8.23 5.49 1.51
CA ILE A 119 8.11 5.92 2.91
C ILE A 119 6.82 5.37 3.54
N LEU A 120 5.70 5.38 2.81
CA LEU A 120 4.42 4.84 3.27
C LEU A 120 4.47 3.33 3.50
N GLU A 121 5.13 2.58 2.62
CA GLU A 121 5.33 1.13 2.81
C GLU A 121 6.15 0.84 4.07
N TRP A 122 7.21 1.62 4.33
CA TRP A 122 8.00 1.50 5.56
C TRP A 122 7.19 1.84 6.81
N ILE A 123 6.36 2.89 6.76
CA ILE A 123 5.46 3.25 7.87
C ILE A 123 4.49 2.11 8.14
N LEU A 124 3.90 1.53 7.09
CA LEU A 124 3.00 0.38 7.21
C LEU A 124 3.69 -0.81 7.87
N PHE A 125 4.91 -1.14 7.43
CA PHE A 125 5.71 -2.24 7.98
C PHE A 125 6.00 -2.03 9.47
N VAL A 126 6.47 -0.84 9.85
CA VAL A 126 6.77 -0.51 11.26
C VAL A 126 5.52 -0.60 12.13
N LEU A 127 4.38 -0.06 11.68
CA LEU A 127 3.11 -0.17 12.40
C LEU A 127 2.68 -1.62 12.59
N LEU A 128 2.93 -2.46 11.59
CA LEU A 128 2.63 -3.88 11.65
C LEU A 128 3.49 -4.60 12.70
N CYS A 129 4.79 -4.32 12.72
CA CYS A 129 5.70 -4.84 13.74
C CYS A 129 5.27 -4.41 15.15
N ILE A 130 4.93 -3.13 15.33
CA ILE A 130 4.46 -2.59 16.61
C ILE A 130 3.17 -3.29 17.04
N SER A 131 2.21 -3.48 16.14
CA SER A 131 0.94 -4.16 16.47
C SER A 131 1.18 -5.60 16.90
N ILE A 132 2.05 -6.35 16.21
CA ILE A 132 2.39 -7.72 16.60
C ILE A 132 3.03 -7.75 18.00
N VAL A 133 4.01 -6.89 18.26
CA VAL A 133 4.68 -6.80 19.57
C VAL A 133 3.70 -6.41 20.67
N PHE A 134 2.83 -5.43 20.42
CA PHE A 134 1.82 -4.99 21.39
C PHE A 134 0.84 -6.12 21.72
N ASN A 135 0.35 -6.84 20.72
CA ASN A 135 -0.53 -7.99 20.94
C ASN A 135 0.16 -9.10 21.74
N LEU A 136 1.44 -9.39 21.46
CA LEU A 136 2.23 -10.36 22.23
C LEU A 136 2.46 -9.94 23.68
N LEU A 137 2.81 -8.67 23.92
CA LEU A 137 3.00 -8.12 25.28
C LEU A 137 1.71 -8.10 26.08
N PHE A 138 0.58 -7.77 25.44
CA PHE A 138 -0.73 -7.82 26.06
C PHE A 138 -1.02 -9.24 26.56
N ILE A 139 -0.79 -10.26 25.74
CA ILE A 139 -0.96 -11.66 26.14
C ILE A 139 -0.06 -12.04 27.31
N HIS A 140 1.24 -11.70 27.25
CA HIS A 140 2.19 -12.04 28.32
C HIS A 140 1.83 -11.37 29.65
N SER A 141 1.15 -10.22 29.62
CA SER A 141 0.77 -9.48 30.83
C SER A 141 -0.51 -10.02 31.49
N TYR A 142 -1.31 -10.82 30.79
CA TYR A 142 -2.63 -11.29 31.23
C TYR A 142 -2.77 -12.83 31.28
N ILE A 143 -1.76 -13.58 30.84
CA ILE A 143 -1.58 -15.02 31.12
C ILE A 143 -0.76 -15.18 32.40
#